data_AF-A0A3D2SND9-F1
#
_entry.id   AF-A0A3D2SND9-F1
#
_cell.length_a   1.000
_cell.length_b   1.000
_cell.length_c   1.000
_cell.angle_alpha   90.00
_cell.angle_beta   90.00
_cell.angle_gamma   90.00
#
_symmetry.space_group_name_H-M   'P 1'
#
loop_
_entity.id
_entity.type
_entity.pdbx_description
1 polymer ?
#
loop_
_entity_poly.entity_id
_entity_poly.type
_entity_poly.pdbx_seq_one_letter_code
_entity_poly.pdbx_strand_id
1 'polypeptide(L)'
;PVEDSMTVRKRVMSAYDSQIQRQQKANFALSPQELEQYAVLDAHAEKMMEVAQQRMNLSARSYHRILRVARTIADLSHSPNIEITHLSEA
;
A
#
# COMPACT_ATOMS: atom_id res chain seq x y z
N PRO A 1 -10.04 15.34 -17.74
CA PRO A 1 -8.74 15.67 -18.37
C PRO A 1 -7.79 14.48 -18.23
N VAL A 2 -7.19 14.02 -19.33
CA VAL A 2 -6.19 12.95 -19.29
C VAL A 2 -4.88 13.58 -18.79
N GLU A 3 -4.33 13.10 -17.67
CA GLU A 3 -2.99 13.49 -17.21
C GLU A 3 -1.94 13.09 -18.26
N ASP A 4 -0.94 13.93 -18.51
CA ASP A 4 0.16 13.58 -19.41
C ASP A 4 1.15 12.59 -18.77
N SER A 5 1.86 11.83 -19.61
CA SER A 5 2.82 10.81 -19.15
C SER A 5 3.95 11.39 -18.32
N MET A 6 4.31 12.66 -18.51
CA MET A 6 5.37 13.34 -17.75
C MET A 6 4.93 13.56 -16.30
N THR A 7 3.69 13.96 -16.10
CA THR A 7 3.07 14.18 -14.79
C THR A 7 2.92 12.86 -14.04
N VAL A 8 2.41 11.82 -14.71
CA VAL A 8 2.33 10.47 -14.13
C VAL A 8 3.72 9.95 -13.74
N ARG A 9 4.72 10.10 -14.62
CA ARG A 9 6.10 9.69 -14.34
C ARG A 9 6.65 10.35 -13.08
N LYS A 10 6.46 11.66 -12.90
CA LYS A 10 6.93 12.39 -11.71
C LYS A 10 6.32 11.82 -10.42
N ARG A 11 5.01 11.57 -10.41
CA ARG A 11 4.31 10.99 -9.26
C ARG A 11 4.84 9.59 -8.94
N VAL A 12 4.98 8.74 -9.96
CA VAL A 12 5.50 7.38 -9.80
C VAL A 12 6.94 7.37 -9.29
N MET A 13 7.81 8.26 -9.81
CA MET A 13 9.19 8.38 -9.33
C MET A 13 9.26 8.83 -7.88
N SER A 14 8.46 9.82 -7.48
CA SER A 14 8.40 10.28 -6.08
C SER A 14 7.93 9.18 -5.12
N ALA A 15 6.94 8.38 -5.52
CA ALA A 15 6.49 7.22 -4.75
C ALA A 15 7.59 6.15 -4.66
N TYR A 16 8.28 5.87 -5.76
CA TYR A 16 9.40 4.93 -5.79
C TYR A 16 10.55 5.37 -4.87
N ASP A 17 10.94 6.63 -4.92
CA ASP A 17 11.99 7.18 -4.05
C ASP A 17 11.63 7.03 -2.57
N SER A 18 10.36 7.25 -2.22
CA SER A 18 9.84 7.05 -0.85
C SER A 18 9.97 5.59 -0.40
N GLN A 19 9.72 4.63 -1.30
CA GLN A 19 9.90 3.20 -1.03
C GLN A 19 11.39 2.87 -0.79
N ILE A 20 12.27 3.33 -1.68
CA ILE A 20 13.72 3.09 -1.54
C ILE A 20 14.25 3.71 -0.25
N GLN A 21 13.87 4.94 0.07
CA GLN A 21 14.26 5.59 1.33
C GLN A 21 13.78 4.80 2.54
N ARG A 22 12.53 4.33 2.54
CA ARG A 22 11.93 3.62 3.66
C ARG A 22 12.52 2.23 3.92
N GLN A 23 12.72 1.43 2.86
CA GLN A 23 12.98 -0.01 3.01
C GLN A 23 14.04 -0.56 2.03
N GLN A 24 14.75 0.32 1.32
CA GLN A 24 15.83 0.00 0.37
C GLN A 24 15.43 -0.91 -0.80
N LYS A 25 14.12 -1.08 -1.04
CA LYS A 25 13.56 -1.84 -2.16
C LYS A 25 12.13 -1.39 -2.46
N ALA A 26 11.64 -1.68 -3.66
CA ALA A 26 10.26 -1.38 -4.03
C ALA A 26 9.25 -2.26 -3.27
N ASN A 27 8.02 -1.75 -3.08
CA ASN A 27 6.95 -2.45 -2.36
C ASN A 27 6.66 -3.84 -2.95
N PHE A 28 6.77 -4.00 -4.27
CA PHE A 28 6.52 -5.29 -4.93
C PHE A 28 7.48 -6.41 -4.46
N ALA A 29 8.68 -6.04 -4.03
CA ALA A 29 9.77 -6.93 -3.64
C ALA A 29 9.76 -7.27 -2.14
N LEU A 30 8.83 -6.73 -1.36
CA LEU A 30 8.72 -7.03 0.06
C LEU A 30 8.23 -8.46 0.29
N SER A 31 8.86 -9.14 1.24
CA SER A 31 8.34 -10.39 1.81
C SER A 31 7.12 -10.11 2.70
N PRO A 32 6.32 -11.14 3.06
CA PRO A 32 5.23 -10.99 4.03
C PRO A 32 5.65 -10.35 5.35
N GLN A 33 6.77 -10.80 5.92
CA GLN A 33 7.30 -10.26 7.17
C GLN A 33 7.70 -8.78 7.04
N GLU A 34 8.26 -8.40 5.89
CA GLU A 34 8.60 -6.99 5.63
C GLU A 34 7.37 -6.13 5.40
N LEU A 35 6.29 -6.67 4.82
CA LEU A 35 5.01 -5.96 4.72
C LEU A 35 4.45 -5.63 6.09
N GLU A 36 4.49 -6.56 7.04
CA GLU A 36 4.06 -6.28 8.41
C GLU A 36 4.86 -5.14 9.07
N GLN A 37 6.14 -4.97 8.69
CA GLN A 37 6.99 -3.89 9.19
C GLN A 37 6.75 -2.54 8.49
N TYR A 38 6.55 -2.53 7.16
CA TYR A 38 6.53 -1.30 6.36
C TYR A 38 5.14 -0.86 5.89
N ALA A 39 4.13 -1.70 6.06
CA ALA A 39 2.72 -1.45 5.75
C ALA A 39 1.86 -1.57 7.00
N VAL A 40 2.33 -0.99 8.11
CA VAL A 40 1.62 -0.95 9.39
C VAL A 40 0.29 -0.22 9.23
N LEU A 41 -0.77 -0.84 9.76
CA LEU A 41 -2.11 -0.30 9.80
C LEU A 41 -2.38 0.30 11.19
N ASP A 42 -3.20 1.35 11.24
CA ASP A 42 -3.76 1.77 12.52
C ASP A 42 -4.91 0.84 12.95
N ALA A 43 -5.38 0.99 14.20
CA ALA A 43 -6.43 0.14 14.75
C ALA A 43 -7.75 0.18 13.95
N HIS A 44 -8.05 1.28 13.26
CA HIS A 44 -9.26 1.38 12.45
C HIS A 44 -9.12 0.61 11.13
N ALA A 45 -7.97 0.75 10.48
CA ALA A 45 -7.60 0.04 9.27
C ALA A 45 -7.46 -1.47 9.50
N GLU A 46 -6.86 -1.91 10.62
CA GLU A 46 -6.79 -3.32 11.03
C GLU A 46 -8.19 -3.93 11.15
N LYS A 47 -9.08 -3.27 11.89
CA LYS A 47 -10.46 -3.73 12.07
C LYS A 47 -11.23 -3.84 10.75
N MET A 48 -11.01 -2.91 9.82
CA MET A 48 -11.59 -3.00 8.48
C MET A 48 -11.08 -4.23 7.73
N MET A 49 -9.77 -4.49 7.78
CA MET A 49 -9.18 -5.66 7.13
C MET A 49 -9.65 -6.97 7.74
N GLU A 50 -9.80 -7.06 9.07
CA GLU A 50 -10.38 -8.23 9.73
C GLU A 50 -11.81 -8.50 9.23
N VAL A 51 -12.65 -7.48 9.14
CA VAL A 51 -14.01 -7.61 8.61
C VAL A 51 -14.00 -8.05 7.15
N ALA A 52 -13.10 -7.50 6.32
CA ALA A 52 -12.95 -7.90 4.92
C ALA A 52 -12.48 -9.36 4.79
N GLN A 53 -11.52 -9.78 5.61
CA GLN A 53 -11.04 -11.16 5.66
C GLN A 53 -12.18 -12.13 5.96
N GLN A 54 -13.00 -11.83 6.97
CA GLN A 54 -14.15 -12.68 7.35
C GLN A 54 -15.24 -12.71 6.27
N ARG A 55 -15.58 -11.57 5.67
CA ARG A 55 -16.68 -11.48 4.69
C ARG A 55 -16.31 -12.07 3.33
N MET A 56 -15.06 -11.92 2.92
CA MET A 56 -14.59 -12.29 1.58
C MET A 56 -13.76 -13.58 1.58
N ASN A 57 -13.61 -14.25 2.73
CA ASN A 57 -12.75 -15.43 2.92
C ASN A 57 -11.33 -15.19 2.37
N LEU A 58 -10.73 -14.05 2.67
CA LEU A 58 -9.43 -13.68 2.14
C LEU A 58 -8.36 -14.65 2.68
N SER A 59 -7.62 -15.27 1.76
CA SER A 59 -6.41 -15.99 2.13
C SER A 59 -5.34 -15.02 2.65
N ALA A 60 -4.40 -15.52 3.45
CA ALA A 60 -3.23 -14.76 3.88
C ALA A 60 -2.47 -14.12 2.69
N ARG A 61 -2.43 -14.80 1.55
CA ARG A 61 -1.84 -14.28 0.32
C ARG A 61 -2.61 -13.09 -0.25
N SER A 62 -3.94 -13.16 -0.25
CA SER A 62 -4.81 -12.06 -0.69
C SER A 62 -4.66 -10.85 0.23
N TYR A 63 -4.61 -11.08 1.54
CA TYR A 63 -4.35 -10.04 2.54
C TYR A 63 -3.03 -9.30 2.28
N HIS A 64 -1.91 -10.02 2.13
CA HIS A 64 -0.62 -9.39 1.83
C HIS A 64 -0.58 -8.68 0.47
N ARG A 65 -1.37 -9.14 -0.51
CA ARG A 65 -1.50 -8.45 -1.79
C ARG A 65 -2.19 -7.09 -1.60
N ILE A 66 -3.29 -7.05 -0.84
CA ILE A 66 -4.02 -5.80 -0.54
C ILE A 66 -3.10 -4.83 0.21
N LEU A 67 -2.44 -5.27 1.28
CA LEU A 67 -1.49 -4.42 2.02
C LEU A 67 -0.42 -3.80 1.11
N ARG A 68 0.12 -4.57 0.18
CA ARG A 68 1.16 -4.12 -0.74
C ARG A 68 0.66 -3.07 -1.73
N VAL A 69 -0.55 -3.25 -2.24
CA VAL A 69 -1.21 -2.30 -3.14
C VAL A 69 -1.55 -1.03 -2.35
N ALA A 70 -2.20 -1.16 -1.20
CA ALA A 70 -2.53 -0.04 -0.31
C ALA A 70 -1.29 0.78 0.09
N ARG A 71 -0.16 0.13 0.39
CA ARG A 71 1.09 0.84 0.67
C ARG A 71 1.60 1.64 -0.53
N THR A 72 1.46 1.09 -1.73
CA THR A 72 1.84 1.78 -2.97
C THR A 72 0.91 2.95 -3.28
N ILE A 73 -0.39 2.82 -3.00
CA ILE A 73 -1.36 3.91 -3.13
C ILE A 73 -1.04 5.02 -2.13
N ALA A 74 -0.71 4.68 -0.88
CA ALA A 74 -0.26 5.65 0.12
C ALA A 74 1.02 6.40 -0.33
N ASP A 75 1.98 5.69 -0.94
CA ASP A 75 3.19 6.32 -1.48
C ASP A 75 2.86 7.27 -2.65
N LEU A 76 1.88 6.92 -3.49
CA LEU A 76 1.41 7.76 -4.61
C LEU A 76 0.64 9.00 -4.14
N SER A 77 0.01 8.94 -2.95
CA SER A 77 -0.68 10.06 -2.31
C SER A 77 0.22 10.88 -1.37
N HIS A 78 1.52 10.55 -1.30
CA HIS A 78 2.49 11.14 -0.37
C HIS A 78 2.09 10.98 1.10
N SER A 79 1.29 9.97 1.42
CA SER A 79 0.87 9.70 2.80
C SER A 79 1.89 8.80 3.50
N PRO A 80 2.43 9.21 4.67
CA PRO A 80 3.41 8.41 5.40
C PRO A 80 2.79 7.11 5.95
N ASN A 81 1.47 7.11 6.20
CA ASN A 81 0.72 6.00 6.80
C ASN A 81 -0.30 5.42 5.81
N ILE A 82 -0.69 4.16 6.01
CA ILE A 82 -1.82 3.59 5.26
C ILE A 82 -3.11 4.01 5.95
N GLU A 83 -3.90 4.83 5.25
CA GLU A 83 -5.25 5.19 5.64
C GLU A 83 -6.28 4.23 5.03
N ILE A 84 -7.49 4.25 5.60
CA ILE A 84 -8.64 3.45 5.14
C ILE A 84 -8.93 3.65 3.64
N THR A 85 -8.75 4.87 3.13
CA THR A 85 -8.95 5.21 1.72
C THR A 85 -8.03 4.39 0.81
N HIS A 86 -6.76 4.23 1.18
CA HIS A 86 -5.79 3.44 0.41
C HIS A 86 -6.12 1.94 0.44
N LEU A 87 -6.64 1.43 1.57
CA LEU A 87 -7.10 0.04 1.67
C LEU A 87 -8.36 -0.21 0.84
N SER A 88 -9.26 0.76 0.78
CA SER A 88 -10.53 0.64 0.05
C SER A 88 -10.34 0.66 -1.47
N GLU A 89 -9.27 1.29 -1.96
CA GLU A 89 -8.91 1.33 -3.38
C GLU A 89 -8.09 0.10 -3.83
N ALA A 90 -7.45 -0.60 -2.89
CA ALA A 90 -6.55 -1.73 -3.14
C ALA A 90 -7.26 -3.06 -3.47
#